data_AF-A0A4Y1MPU2-F1
#
_entry.id   AF-A0A4Y1MPU2-F1
#
_cell.length_a   1.000
_cell.length_b   1.000
_cell.length_c   1.000
_cell.angle_alpha   90.00
_cell.angle_beta   90.00
_cell.angle_gamma   90.00
#
_symmetry.space_group_name_H-M   'P 1'
#
loop_
_entity.id
_entity.type
_entity.pdbx_description
1 polymer ?
#
loop_
_entity_poly.entity_id
_entity_poly.type
_entity_poly.pdbx_seq_one_letter_code
_entity_poly.pdbx_strand_id
1 'polypeptide(L)'
;MSRQRKRDAVLRLLRGEDLETVSRALGVTAATLSSWRDAFLAGGEASLATRPGDGEALESERLKARLGEMLLERELLEAKVAALEGGRPLARRRSRP
;
A
#
# COMPACT_ATOMS: atom_id res chain seq x y z
N MET A 1 -7.52 -15.53 14.97
CA MET A 1 -8.47 -16.03 13.94
C MET A 1 -7.93 -15.73 12.55
N SER A 2 -7.91 -16.70 11.63
CA SER A 2 -7.38 -16.48 10.26
C SER A 2 -8.37 -15.68 9.42
N ARG A 3 -7.86 -14.97 8.39
CA ARG A 3 -8.69 -14.22 7.44
C ARG A 3 -9.72 -15.13 6.75
N GLN A 4 -9.30 -16.32 6.33
CA GLN A 4 -10.17 -17.33 5.70
C GLN A 4 -11.36 -17.70 6.59
N ARG A 5 -11.11 -18.00 7.87
CA ARG A 5 -12.17 -18.36 8.81
C ARG A 5 -13.14 -17.22 9.09
N LYS A 6 -12.66 -15.97 9.19
CA LYS A 6 -13.55 -14.80 9.32
C LYS A 6 -14.43 -14.62 8.08
N ARG A 7 -13.84 -14.76 6.89
CA ARG A 7 -14.58 -14.69 5.61
C ARG A 7 -15.67 -15.75 5.56
N ASP A 8 -15.32 -17.00 5.86
CA ASP A 8 -16.28 -18.11 5.80
C ASP A 8 -17.41 -17.93 6.83
N ALA A 9 -17.10 -17.40 8.01
CA ALA A 9 -18.11 -17.04 9.01
C ALA A 9 -19.12 -15.99 8.50
N VAL A 10 -18.62 -14.93 7.87
CA VAL A 10 -19.49 -13.89 7.27
C VAL A 10 -20.32 -14.46 6.11
N LEU A 11 -19.73 -15.31 5.26
CA LEU A 11 -20.46 -15.95 4.15
C LEU A 11 -21.60 -16.86 4.64
N ARG A 12 -21.44 -17.54 5.78
CA ARG A 12 -22.52 -18.32 6.40
C ARG A 12 -23.70 -17.43 6.80
N LEU A 13 -23.42 -16.28 7.42
CA LEU A 13 -24.46 -15.31 7.76
C LEU A 13 -25.18 -14.75 6.53
N LEU A 14 -24.44 -14.43 5.47
CA LEU A 14 -25.02 -13.92 4.22
C LEU A 14 -25.89 -14.97 3.49
N ARG A 15 -25.66 -16.26 3.74
CA ARG A 15 -26.51 -17.37 3.26
C ARG A 15 -27.75 -17.61 4.12
N GLY A 16 -27.93 -16.82 5.20
CA GLY A 16 -29.10 -16.89 6.08
C GLY A 16 -28.92 -17.79 7.31
N GLU A 17 -27.71 -18.23 7.63
CA GLU A 17 -27.47 -18.91 8.90
C GLU A 17 -27.62 -17.95 10.09
N ASP A 18 -28.19 -18.46 11.18
CA ASP A 18 -28.46 -17.69 12.39
C ASP A 18 -27.16 -17.25 13.10
N LEU A 19 -27.18 -16.01 13.61
CA LEU A 19 -26.02 -15.35 14.22
C LEU A 19 -25.53 -16.10 15.46
N GLU A 20 -26.44 -16.54 16.32
CA GLU A 20 -26.12 -17.28 17.55
C GLU A 20 -25.53 -18.65 17.23
N THR A 21 -26.07 -19.32 16.21
CA THR A 21 -25.57 -20.61 15.72
C THR A 21 -24.13 -20.50 15.22
N VAL A 22 -23.84 -19.50 14.40
CA VAL A 22 -22.47 -19.28 13.86
C VAL A 22 -21.51 -18.81 14.95
N SER A 23 -21.97 -17.96 15.88
CA SER A 23 -21.22 -17.50 17.05
C SER A 23 -20.73 -18.68 17.92
N ARG A 24 -21.65 -19.58 18.31
CA ARG A 24 -21.34 -20.77 19.11
C ARG A 24 -20.39 -21.73 18.40
N ALA A 25 -20.62 -21.97 17.10
CA ALA A 25 -19.76 -22.85 16.31
C ALA A 25 -18.31 -22.35 16.20
N LEU A 26 -18.10 -21.04 16.23
CA LEU A 26 -16.78 -20.41 16.12
C LEU A 26 -16.16 -20.03 17.47
N GLY A 27 -16.91 -20.13 18.57
CA GLY A 27 -16.48 -19.69 19.90
C GLY A 27 -16.23 -18.18 19.99
N VAL A 28 -16.94 -17.38 19.20
CA VAL A 28 -16.83 -15.90 19.19
C VAL A 28 -18.17 -15.28 19.54
N THR A 29 -18.19 -14.09 20.14
CA THR A 29 -19.44 -13.45 20.54
C THR A 29 -20.26 -13.01 19.32
N ALA A 30 -21.59 -12.99 19.45
CA ALA A 30 -22.49 -12.47 18.42
C ALA A 30 -22.14 -11.02 18.03
N ALA A 31 -21.76 -10.18 19.00
CA ALA A 31 -21.29 -8.81 18.76
C ALA A 31 -20.02 -8.77 17.88
N THR A 32 -19.05 -9.65 18.12
CA THR A 32 -17.84 -9.76 17.29
C THR A 32 -18.16 -10.22 15.88
N LEU A 33 -19.12 -11.14 15.76
CA LEU A 33 -19.52 -11.69 14.48
C LEU A 33 -20.32 -10.66 13.65
N SER A 34 -21.19 -9.88 14.30
CA SER A 34 -21.87 -8.73 13.69
C SER A 34 -20.88 -7.68 13.19
N SER A 35 -19.87 -7.32 13.99
CA SER A 35 -18.88 -6.34 13.55
C SER A 35 -18.06 -6.79 12.34
N TRP A 36 -17.82 -8.11 12.20
CA TRP A 36 -17.18 -8.66 10.98
C TRP A 36 -18.10 -8.56 9.78
N ARG A 37 -19.40 -8.80 9.94
CA ARG A 37 -20.38 -8.64 8.87
C ARG A 37 -20.45 -7.18 8.42
N ASP A 38 -20.53 -6.24 9.38
CA ASP A 38 -20.64 -4.81 9.08
C ASP A 38 -19.38 -4.30 8.37
N ALA A 39 -18.19 -4.70 8.84
CA ALA A 39 -16.93 -4.37 8.18
C ALA A 39 -16.83 -4.97 6.76
N PHE A 40 -17.33 -6.19 6.55
CA PHE A 40 -17.36 -6.83 5.24
C PHE A 40 -18.30 -6.10 4.27
N LEU A 41 -19.49 -5.71 4.73
CA LEU A 41 -20.45 -4.95 3.92
C LEU A 41 -19.93 -3.57 3.58
N ALA A 42 -19.37 -2.84 4.55
CA ALA A 42 -18.76 -1.53 4.30
C ALA A 42 -17.58 -1.61 3.31
N GLY A 43 -16.72 -2.63 3.44
CA GLY A 43 -15.64 -2.87 2.48
C GLY A 43 -16.16 -3.24 1.08
N GLY A 44 -17.23 -4.03 1.01
CA GLY A 44 -17.91 -4.38 -0.24
C GLY A 44 -18.51 -3.15 -0.92
N GLU A 45 -19.21 -2.30 -0.16
CA GLU A 45 -19.78 -1.04 -0.65
C GLU A 45 -18.69 -0.10 -1.16
N ALA A 46 -17.61 0.09 -0.40
CA ALA A 46 -16.46 0.89 -0.83
C ALA A 46 -15.84 0.35 -2.13
N SER A 47 -15.73 -0.96 -2.26
CA SER A 47 -15.22 -1.61 -3.48
C SER A 47 -16.17 -1.52 -4.68
N LEU A 48 -17.47 -1.34 -4.46
CA LEU A 48 -18.45 -1.12 -5.53
C LEU A 48 -18.54 0.36 -5.91
N ALA A 49 -18.28 1.26 -4.96
CA ALA A 49 -18.20 2.69 -5.19
C ALA A 49 -16.94 3.08 -6.00
N THR A 50 -15.85 2.32 -5.87
CA THR A 50 -14.66 2.48 -6.70
C THR A 50 -14.87 1.83 -8.07
N ARG A 51 -14.93 2.66 -9.11
CA ARG A 51 -14.91 2.21 -10.51
C ARG A 51 -13.57 1.52 -10.79
N PRO A 52 -13.53 0.49 -11.65
CA PRO A 52 -12.28 -0.13 -12.07
C PRO A 52 -11.46 0.91 -12.86
N GLY A 53 -10.55 1.60 -12.17
CA GLY A 53 -9.80 2.75 -12.69
C GLY A 53 -9.76 3.97 -11.77
N ASP A 54 -10.44 3.96 -10.62
CA ASP A 54 -10.54 5.13 -9.76
C ASP A 54 -9.27 5.40 -8.93
N GLY A 55 -8.99 6.70 -8.79
CA GLY A 55 -8.19 7.33 -7.73
C GLY A 55 -6.86 6.68 -7.41
N GLU A 56 -6.88 5.67 -6.54
CA GLU A 56 -5.70 5.04 -5.95
C GLU A 56 -4.78 4.40 -7.01
N ALA A 57 -5.35 3.77 -8.05
CA ALA A 57 -4.55 3.21 -9.13
C ALA A 57 -3.88 4.31 -9.98
N LEU A 58 -4.61 5.39 -10.27
CA LEU A 58 -4.09 6.56 -11.00
C LEU A 58 -3.06 7.33 -10.18
N GLU A 59 -3.27 7.47 -8.87
CA GLU A 59 -2.32 8.05 -7.93
C GLU A 59 -1.08 7.18 -7.81
N SER A 60 -1.22 5.84 -7.75
CA SER A 60 -0.09 4.91 -7.76
C SER A 60 0.75 5.08 -9.01
N GLU A 61 0.14 5.10 -10.19
CA GLU A 61 0.85 5.34 -11.46
C GLU A 61 1.50 6.72 -11.52
N ARG A 62 0.82 7.76 -11.04
CA ARG A 62 1.39 9.12 -10.94
C ARG A 62 2.59 9.18 -9.99
N LEU A 63 2.52 8.52 -8.84
CA LEU A 63 3.61 8.46 -7.88
C LEU A 63 4.80 7.68 -8.44
N LYS A 64 4.55 6.57 -9.14
CA LYS A 64 5.61 5.80 -9.83
C LYS A 64 6.30 6.64 -10.91
N ALA A 65 5.53 7.38 -11.72
CA ALA A 65 6.10 8.26 -12.75
C ALA A 65 7.02 9.33 -12.13
N ARG A 66 6.56 10.01 -11.07
CA ARG A 66 7.35 11.03 -10.39
C ARG A 66 8.59 10.47 -9.69
N LEU A 67 8.51 9.25 -9.14
CA LEU A 67 9.67 8.56 -8.60
C LEU A 67 10.70 8.26 -9.71
N GLY A 68 10.24 7.81 -10.87
CA GLY A 68 11.10 7.59 -12.04
C GLY A 68 11.84 8.86 -12.47
N GLU A 69 11.13 9.98 -12.59
CA GLU A 69 11.74 11.29 -12.88
C GLU A 69 12.84 11.65 -11.86
N MET A 70 12.53 11.53 -10.55
CA MET A 70 13.49 11.84 -9.49
C MET A 70 14.72 10.91 -9.49
N LEU A 71 14.55 9.64 -9.84
CA LEU A 71 15.67 8.69 -9.96
C LEU A 71 16.58 9.06 -11.14
N LEU A 72 16.02 9.41 -12.29
CA LEU A 72 16.79 9.87 -13.44
C LEU A 72 17.54 11.17 -13.14
N GLU A 73 16.89 12.13 -12.48
CA GLU A 73 17.56 13.36 -12.04
C GLU A 73 18.71 13.07 -11.08
N ARG A 74 18.51 12.15 -10.13
CA ARG A 74 19.57 11.71 -9.20
C ARG A 74 20.75 11.09 -9.94
N GLU A 75 20.51 10.17 -10.87
CA GLU A 75 21.58 9.53 -11.66
C GLU A 75 22.37 10.57 -12.46
N LEU A 76 21.70 11.55 -13.08
CA LEU A 76 22.37 12.63 -13.81
C LEU A 76 23.22 13.52 -12.89
N LEU A 77 22.73 13.83 -11.68
CA LEU A 77 23.48 14.59 -10.69
C LEU A 77 24.71 13.82 -10.20
N GLU A 78 24.58 12.52 -9.94
CA GLU A 78 25.70 11.66 -9.56
C GLU A 78 26.77 11.60 -10.66
N ALA A 79 26.36 11.44 -11.93
CA ALA A 79 27.27 11.48 -13.06
C ALA A 79 27.99 12.83 -13.19
N LYS A 80 27.27 13.95 -12.96
CA LYS A 80 27.86 15.29 -12.98
C LYS A 80 28.88 15.49 -11.87
N VAL A 81 28.58 15.03 -10.65
CA VAL A 81 29.53 15.08 -9.52
C VAL A 81 30.78 14.26 -9.85
N ALA A 82 30.62 13.02 -10.32
CA ALA A 82 31.74 12.17 -10.70
C ALA A 82 32.62 12.81 -11.79
N ALA A 83 32.02 13.48 -12.78
CA ALA A 83 32.77 14.20 -13.81
C ALA A 83 33.53 15.42 -13.24
N LEU A 84 32.94 16.16 -12.30
CA LEU A 84 33.58 17.30 -11.65
C LEU A 84 34.70 16.87 -10.68
N GLU A 85 34.55 15.73 -10.02
CA GLU A 85 35.55 15.15 -9.11
C GLU A 85 36.70 14.50 -9.89
N GLY A 86 36.39 13.76 -10.95
CA GLY A 86 37.39 13.16 -11.85
C GLY A 86 38.17 14.18 -12.70
N GLY A 87 37.66 15.42 -12.81
CA GLY A 87 38.24 16.51 -13.60
C GLY A 87 39.12 17.51 -12.82
N ARG A 88 39.46 17.28 -11.54
CA ARG A 88 40.28 18.22 -10.76
C ARG A 88 41.73 17.74 -10.59
N PRO A 89 42.72 18.33 -11.29
CA PRO A 89 44.08 18.35 -10.77
C PRO A 89 44.09 19.34 -9.59
N LEU A 90 44.12 18.82 -8.36
CA LEU A 90 44.51 19.60 -7.18
C LEU A 90 46.02 19.88 -7.25
N ALA A 91 46.45 20.65 -8.25
CA ALA A 91 47.83 21.09 -8.38
C ALA A 91 48.07 22.28 -7.43
N ARG A 92 48.62 21.94 -6.26
CA ARG A 92 49.23 22.83 -5.27
C ARG A 92 49.95 24.01 -5.93
N ARG A 93 49.49 25.24 -5.69
CA ARG A 93 50.41 26.39 -5.74
C ARG A 93 50.98 26.62 -4.34
N ARG A 94 52.15 26.04 -4.12
CA ARG A 94 53.08 26.43 -3.05
C ARG A 94 53.48 27.88 -3.33
N SER A 95 53.04 28.81 -2.49
CA SER A 95 53.61 30.15 -2.43
C SER A 95 54.69 30.15 -1.36
N ARG A 96 55.95 30.24 -1.78
CA ARG A 96 57.12 30.75 -1.01
C ARG A 96 58.38 30.66 -1.88
N PRO A 97 59.43 31.46 -1.63
CA PRO A 97 59.64 32.40 -0.51
C PRO A 97 59.09 33.80 -0.75
#